data_AF-A0AAJ7JBY2-F1
#
_entry.id   AF-A0AAJ7JBY2-F1
#
_cell.length_a   1.000
_cell.length_b   1.000
_cell.length_c   1.000
_cell.angle_alpha   90.00
_cell.angle_beta   90.00
_cell.angle_gamma   90.00
#
_symmetry.space_group_name_H-M   'P 1'
#
loop_
_entity.id
_entity.type
_entity.pdbx_description
1 polymer ?
#
loop_
_entity_poly.entity_id
_entity_poly.type
_entity_poly.pdbx_seq_one_letter_code
_entity_poly.pdbx_strand_id
1 'polypeptide(L)'
;MVTEALKAYHVGPRVHFVSNIDGTHIAETLKKLNPETTLFIIASKTFTTQETITNATSAKLWLLESMKNPAAVACHFVALSTNNQKVKEFGIDEKNMFGFWDWVGGRYSLWSAIGLSICLAIGFDNFEKLLNGANFMDQHFCTAPLEKNAPVILALLGVWYHNLYKAE
;
A
#
# COMPACT_ATOMS: atom_id res chain seq x y z
N MET A 1 2.50 -6.33 -5.93
CA MET A 1 1.60 -7.38 -6.50
C MET A 1 0.63 -6.77 -7.49
N VAL A 2 -0.36 -5.97 -7.06
CA VAL A 2 -1.42 -5.47 -7.96
C VAL A 2 -0.89 -4.61 -9.10
N THR A 3 0.03 -3.67 -8.82
CA THR A 3 0.62 -2.81 -9.85
C THR A 3 1.38 -3.60 -10.93
N GLU A 4 2.05 -4.70 -10.55
CA GLU A 4 2.72 -5.58 -11.53
C GLU A 4 1.70 -6.41 -12.31
N ALA A 5 0.68 -6.96 -11.64
CA ALA A 5 -0.37 -7.74 -12.29
C ALA A 5 -1.18 -6.89 -13.29
N LEU A 6 -1.36 -5.60 -13.01
CA LEU A 6 -2.10 -4.64 -13.82
C LEU A 6 -1.20 -3.71 -14.62
N LYS A 7 0.05 -4.10 -14.88
CA LYS A 7 1.03 -3.28 -15.60
C LYS A 7 0.57 -2.83 -16.99
N ALA A 8 -0.25 -3.64 -17.67
CA ALA A 8 -0.85 -3.27 -18.96
C ALA A 8 -1.82 -2.06 -18.88
N TYR A 9 -2.29 -1.72 -17.68
CA TYR A 9 -3.18 -0.60 -17.40
C TYR A 9 -2.45 0.61 -16.79
N HIS A 10 -1.12 0.60 -16.76
CA HIS A 10 -0.32 1.68 -16.17
C HIS A 10 -0.45 2.95 -17.01
N VAL A 11 -0.96 4.02 -16.39
CA VAL A 11 -1.14 5.35 -17.01
C VAL A 11 -0.47 6.48 -16.22
N GLY A 12 -0.14 6.26 -14.95
CA GLY A 12 0.45 7.27 -14.06
C GLY A 12 1.97 7.19 -13.89
N PRO A 13 2.53 7.78 -12.82
CA PRO A 13 3.97 7.84 -12.60
C PRO A 13 4.58 6.46 -12.36
N ARG A 14 5.91 6.36 -12.49
CA ARG A 14 6.65 5.15 -12.07
C ARG A 14 6.47 4.92 -10.57
N VAL A 15 6.22 3.68 -10.19
CA VAL A 15 6.08 3.28 -8.78
C VAL A 15 7.27 2.44 -8.35
N HIS A 16 7.75 2.70 -7.13
CA HIS A 16 8.83 1.96 -6.48
C HIS A 16 8.35 1.55 -5.08
N PHE A 17 8.66 0.33 -4.67
CA PHE A 17 8.24 -0.19 -3.37
C PHE A 17 9.46 -0.49 -2.52
N VAL A 18 9.61 0.23 -1.40
CA VAL A 18 10.66 -0.02 -0.39
C VAL A 18 9.98 -0.57 0.87
N SER A 19 10.51 -1.67 1.39
CA SER A 19 9.90 -2.40 2.53
C SER A 19 10.92 -2.93 3.51
N ASN A 20 11.99 -3.55 3.01
CA ASN A 20 13.08 -4.08 3.83
C ASN A 20 13.80 -2.96 4.60
N ILE A 21 14.17 -3.23 5.85
CA ILE A 21 14.98 -2.33 6.68
C ILE A 21 16.45 -2.32 6.29
N ASP A 22 16.92 -3.35 5.57
CA ASP A 22 18.24 -3.32 4.93
C ASP A 22 18.37 -2.06 4.06
N GLY A 23 19.33 -1.21 4.42
CA GLY A 23 19.57 0.08 3.78
C GLY A 23 19.84 -0.01 2.29
N THR A 24 20.25 -1.18 1.78
CA THR A 24 20.40 -1.45 0.35
C THR A 24 19.11 -1.14 -0.41
N HIS A 25 17.95 -1.48 0.15
CA HIS A 25 16.67 -1.35 -0.54
C HIS A 25 16.34 0.13 -0.83
N ILE A 26 16.45 1.00 0.18
CA ILE A 26 16.21 2.42 0.00
C ILE A 26 17.33 3.07 -0.82
N ALA A 27 18.60 2.72 -0.57
CA ALA A 27 19.74 3.31 -1.27
C ALA A 27 19.71 3.04 -2.78
N GLU A 28 19.48 1.78 -3.20
CA GLU A 28 19.39 1.41 -4.61
C GLU A 28 18.17 1.99 -5.32
N THR A 29 17.10 2.25 -4.55
CA THR A 29 15.91 2.92 -5.08
C THR A 29 16.19 4.40 -5.32
N LEU A 30 16.74 5.11 -4.32
CA LEU A 30 17.01 6.56 -4.39
C LEU A 30 18.02 6.93 -5.48
N LYS A 31 19.01 6.06 -5.78
CA LYS A 31 19.96 6.26 -6.89
C LYS A 31 19.30 6.49 -8.25
N LYS A 32 18.06 6.03 -8.44
CA LYS A 32 17.32 6.08 -9.71
C LYS A 32 16.31 7.24 -9.78
N LEU A 33 16.23 8.07 -8.73
CA LEU A 33 15.17 9.05 -8.52
C LEU A 33 15.71 10.48 -8.54
N ASN A 34 14.87 11.41 -8.98
CA ASN A 34 15.14 12.85 -8.91
C ASN A 34 14.34 13.44 -7.74
N PRO A 35 14.99 14.11 -6.76
CA PRO A 35 14.33 14.80 -5.64
C PRO A 35 13.17 15.71 -6.05
N GLU A 36 13.29 16.42 -7.17
CA GLU A 36 12.30 17.41 -7.63
C GLU A 36 11.03 16.77 -8.20
N THR A 37 11.07 15.48 -8.57
CA THR A 37 9.96 14.80 -9.26
C THR A 37 9.50 13.52 -8.56
N THR A 38 9.87 13.34 -7.30
CA THR A 38 9.56 12.11 -6.54
C THR A 38 8.54 12.40 -5.45
N LEU A 39 7.47 11.60 -5.42
CA LEU A 39 6.51 11.57 -4.32
C LEU A 39 6.76 10.32 -3.45
N PHE A 40 6.93 10.52 -2.15
CA PHE A 40 7.04 9.46 -1.16
C PHE A 40 5.71 9.22 -0.46
N ILE A 41 5.29 7.96 -0.41
CA ILE A 41 4.07 7.53 0.25
C ILE A 41 4.46 6.70 1.47
N ILE A 42 4.24 7.22 2.67
CA ILE A 42 4.58 6.53 3.92
C ILE A 42 3.38 5.72 4.39
N ALA A 43 3.43 4.41 4.17
CA ALA A 43 2.35 3.48 4.51
C ALA A 43 2.63 2.76 5.84
N SER A 44 2.04 3.26 6.94
CA SER A 44 2.12 2.61 8.26
C SER A 44 0.92 3.01 9.10
N LYS A 45 0.12 2.02 9.53
CA LYS A 45 -1.09 2.25 10.35
C LYS A 45 -0.77 3.04 11.62
N THR A 46 0.22 2.57 12.38
CA THR A 46 0.62 3.19 13.65
C THR A 46 1.55 4.37 13.47
N PHE A 47 2.18 4.49 12.30
CA PHE A 47 3.26 5.43 12.00
C PHE A 47 4.46 5.29 12.96
N THR A 48 4.67 4.07 13.49
CA THR A 48 5.75 3.72 14.41
C THR A 48 6.50 2.47 14.01
N THR A 49 6.11 1.81 12.91
CA THR A 49 6.78 0.61 12.39
C THR A 49 8.26 0.92 12.13
N GLN A 50 9.17 0.21 12.79
CA GLN A 50 10.58 0.54 12.82
C GLN A 50 11.19 0.57 11.42
N GLU A 51 10.91 -0.45 10.61
CA GLU A 51 11.40 -0.59 9.25
C GLU A 51 10.90 0.55 8.36
N THR A 52 9.61 0.86 8.44
CA THR A 52 8.99 1.93 7.65
C THR A 52 9.50 3.32 8.04
N ILE A 53 9.57 3.62 9.34
CA ILE A 53 9.97 4.95 9.81
C ILE A 53 11.48 5.18 9.62
N THR A 54 12.30 4.15 9.75
CA THR A 54 13.73 4.22 9.40
C THR A 54 13.89 4.57 7.92
N ASN A 55 13.22 3.86 7.02
CA ASN A 55 13.27 4.14 5.59
C ASN A 55 12.71 5.53 5.23
N ALA A 56 11.57 5.92 5.84
CA ALA A 56 10.97 7.23 5.62
C ALA A 56 11.90 8.37 6.05
N THR A 57 12.60 8.20 7.17
CA THR A 57 13.57 9.18 7.67
C THR A 57 14.76 9.29 6.72
N SER A 58 15.30 8.17 6.23
CA SER A 58 16.37 8.17 5.21
C SER A 58 15.95 8.89 3.93
N ALA A 59 14.74 8.64 3.43
CA ALA A 59 14.20 9.34 2.26
C ALA A 59 14.03 10.85 2.50
N LYS A 60 13.56 11.24 3.69
CA LYS A 60 13.40 12.65 4.09
C LYS A 60 14.76 13.36 4.14
N LEU A 61 15.78 12.74 4.74
CA LEU A 61 17.12 13.30 4.78
C LEU A 61 17.69 13.49 3.38
N TRP A 62 17.58 12.47 2.51
CA TRP A 62 18.00 12.55 1.11
C TRP A 62 17.33 13.70 0.34
N LEU A 63 16.01 13.89 0.53
CA LEU A 63 15.29 15.00 -0.09
C LEU A 63 15.81 16.35 0.41
N LEU A 64 15.99 16.50 1.73
CA LEU A 64 16.40 17.77 2.35
C LEU A 64 17.86 18.15 2.04
N GLU A 65 18.76 17.17 1.94
CA GLU A 65 20.14 17.38 1.50
C GLU A 65 20.20 17.96 0.08
N SER A 66 19.30 17.49 -0.79
CA SER A 66 19.23 17.93 -2.19
C SER A 66 18.53 19.29 -2.33
N MET A 67 17.34 19.43 -1.75
CA MET A 67 16.48 20.61 -1.94
C MET A 67 16.82 21.78 -1.03
N LYS A 68 17.52 21.53 0.10
CA LYS A 68 17.90 22.53 1.12
C LYS A 68 16.74 23.40 1.63
N ASN A 69 15.51 22.88 1.55
CA ASN A 69 14.30 23.57 1.95
C ASN A 69 13.40 22.65 2.80
N PRO A 70 13.24 22.89 4.10
CA PRO A 70 12.36 22.10 4.96
C PRO A 70 10.91 22.03 4.48
N ALA A 71 10.41 23.07 3.80
CA ALA A 71 9.05 23.09 3.28
C ALA A 71 8.82 22.08 2.14
N ALA A 72 9.88 21.54 1.52
CA ALA A 72 9.78 20.51 0.49
C ALA A 72 9.12 19.22 1.01
N VAL A 73 9.22 18.92 2.32
CA VAL A 73 8.61 17.71 2.89
C VAL A 73 7.09 17.69 2.66
N ALA A 74 6.42 18.83 2.82
CA ALA A 74 4.97 18.92 2.65
C ALA A 74 4.52 18.65 1.19
N CYS A 75 5.37 18.96 0.21
CA CYS A 75 5.07 18.75 -1.22
C CYS A 75 5.44 17.36 -1.74
N HIS A 76 6.38 16.68 -1.07
CA HIS A 76 6.97 15.42 -1.54
C HIS A 76 6.62 14.20 -0.68
N PHE A 77 5.92 14.38 0.44
CA PHE A 77 5.51 13.28 1.31
C PHE A 77 4.01 13.30 1.59
N VAL A 78 3.39 12.13 1.45
CA VAL A 78 2.02 11.84 1.91
C VAL A 78 2.04 10.65 2.86
N ALA A 79 1.06 10.55 3.76
CA ALA A 79 0.97 9.48 4.74
C ALA A 79 -0.31 8.66 4.58
N LEU A 80 -0.21 7.35 4.72
CA LEU A 80 -1.34 6.43 4.82
C LEU A 80 -1.30 5.85 6.24
N SER A 81 -2.10 6.43 7.14
CA SER A 81 -1.94 6.23 8.59
C SER A 81 -3.23 6.55 9.34
N THR A 82 -3.31 6.09 10.59
CA THR A 82 -4.36 6.46 11.55
C THR A 82 -3.83 7.36 12.67
N ASN A 83 -2.54 7.72 12.64
CA ASN A 83 -1.85 8.45 13.70
C ASN A 83 -1.47 9.87 13.28
N ASN A 84 -2.44 10.79 13.39
CA ASN A 84 -2.28 12.20 12.98
C ASN A 84 -1.10 12.87 13.66
N GLN A 85 -0.91 12.61 14.97
CA GLN A 85 0.15 13.23 15.75
C GLN A 85 1.54 12.86 15.20
N LYS A 86 1.80 11.58 14.97
CA LYS A 86 3.10 11.11 14.46
C LYS A 86 3.37 11.56 13.02
N VAL A 87 2.32 11.64 12.20
CA VAL A 87 2.42 12.17 10.82
C VAL A 87 2.82 13.65 10.84
N LYS A 88 2.19 14.44 11.72
CA LYS A 88 2.53 15.85 11.89
C LYS A 88 3.93 16.06 12.45
N GLU A 89 4.33 15.27 13.45
CA GLU A 89 5.71 15.27 14.01
C GLU A 89 6.76 14.96 12.93
N PHE A 90 6.42 14.10 11.96
CA PHE A 90 7.29 13.82 10.81
C PHE A 90 7.38 15.00 9.82
N GLY A 91 6.42 15.93 9.84
CA GLY A 91 6.39 17.13 8.99
C GLY A 91 5.54 17.00 7.73
N ILE A 92 4.66 16.01 7.66
CA ILE A 92 3.65 15.88 6.60
C ILE A 92 2.43 16.74 6.98
N ASP A 93 1.88 17.47 6.01
CA ASP A 93 0.63 18.21 6.18
C ASP A 93 -0.52 17.24 6.48
N GLU A 94 -1.38 17.54 7.47
CA GLU A 94 -2.55 16.73 7.79
C GLU A 94 -3.49 16.56 6.59
N LYS A 95 -3.52 17.52 5.66
CA LYS A 95 -4.27 17.43 4.38
C LYS A 95 -3.72 16.35 3.45
N ASN A 96 -2.47 15.96 3.63
CA ASN A 96 -1.76 14.93 2.86
C ASN A 96 -1.74 13.58 3.59
N MET A 97 -2.56 13.43 4.64
CA MET A 97 -2.76 12.17 5.33
C MET A 97 -4.08 11.51 4.90
N PHE A 98 -3.98 10.30 4.39
CA PHE A 98 -5.11 9.48 4.00
C PHE A 98 -5.38 8.46 5.11
N GLY A 99 -6.48 8.68 5.84
CA GLY A 99 -6.91 7.85 6.95
C GLY A 99 -7.49 6.50 6.50
N PHE A 100 -7.43 5.53 7.42
CA PHE A 100 -8.21 4.29 7.37
C PHE A 100 -8.49 3.82 8.80
N TRP A 101 -9.08 2.62 8.98
CA TRP A 101 -9.64 2.23 10.28
C TRP A 101 -9.04 0.95 10.88
N ASP A 102 -9.33 0.77 12.16
CA ASP A 102 -8.86 -0.31 13.03
C ASP A 102 -9.26 -1.69 12.50
N TRP A 103 -10.48 -1.80 11.97
CA TRP A 103 -11.03 -3.01 11.36
C TRP A 103 -10.41 -3.35 10.00
N VAL A 104 -9.62 -2.44 9.40
CA VAL A 104 -8.81 -2.76 8.22
C VAL A 104 -7.52 -3.46 8.68
N GLY A 105 -7.51 -4.78 8.53
CA GLY A 105 -6.32 -5.62 8.78
C GLY A 105 -5.25 -5.42 7.71
N GLY A 106 -3.97 -5.42 8.09
CA GLY A 106 -2.85 -5.10 7.18
C GLY A 106 -2.82 -5.96 5.90
N ARG A 107 -3.00 -7.28 6.04
CA ARG A 107 -3.03 -8.22 4.90
C ARG A 107 -4.28 -8.12 4.01
N TYR A 108 -5.28 -7.34 4.41
CA TYR A 108 -6.51 -7.06 3.68
C TYR A 108 -6.65 -5.57 3.34
N SER A 109 -5.55 -4.79 3.42
CA SER A 109 -5.63 -3.33 3.39
C SER A 109 -5.54 -2.71 2.00
N LEU A 110 -5.16 -3.45 0.96
CA LEU A 110 -4.91 -2.87 -0.38
C LEU A 110 -6.11 -2.12 -0.99
N TRP A 111 -7.32 -2.39 -0.50
CA TRP A 111 -8.58 -1.78 -0.93
C TRP A 111 -8.87 -0.43 -0.23
N SER A 112 -8.11 -0.09 0.81
CA SER A 112 -8.26 1.16 1.57
C SER A 112 -7.33 2.25 1.02
N ALA A 113 -7.07 3.30 1.81
CA ALA A 113 -6.03 4.29 1.55
C ALA A 113 -4.66 3.67 1.18
N ILE A 114 -4.33 2.48 1.69
CA ILE A 114 -3.10 1.73 1.34
C ILE A 114 -2.99 1.50 -0.19
N GLY A 115 -4.13 1.41 -0.89
CA GLY A 115 -4.22 1.30 -2.34
C GLY A 115 -3.81 2.54 -3.13
N LEU A 116 -3.44 3.66 -2.49
CA LEU A 116 -3.10 4.92 -3.18
C LEU A 116 -2.03 4.72 -4.27
N SER A 117 -1.01 3.90 -3.99
CA SER A 117 0.04 3.59 -4.98
C SER A 117 -0.50 2.84 -6.22
N ILE A 118 -1.51 1.98 -6.02
CA ILE A 118 -2.20 1.29 -7.11
C ILE A 118 -2.99 2.31 -7.92
N CYS A 119 -3.82 3.11 -7.25
CA CYS A 119 -4.61 4.17 -7.87
C CYS A 119 -3.76 5.15 -8.69
N LEU A 120 -2.62 5.59 -8.16
CA LEU A 120 -1.71 6.47 -8.89
C LEU A 120 -1.13 5.78 -10.13
N ALA A 121 -0.80 4.48 -10.06
CA ALA A 121 -0.22 3.77 -11.19
C ALA A 121 -1.23 3.54 -12.33
N ILE A 122 -2.45 3.10 -12.02
CA ILE A 122 -3.43 2.65 -13.02
C ILE A 122 -4.60 3.62 -13.25
N GLY A 123 -4.65 4.73 -12.52
CA GLY A 123 -5.77 5.67 -12.53
C GLY A 123 -6.95 5.23 -11.65
N PHE A 124 -7.77 6.20 -11.23
CA PHE A 124 -8.88 5.95 -10.30
C PHE A 124 -9.95 5.04 -10.89
N ASP A 125 -10.33 5.22 -12.15
CA ASP A 125 -11.35 4.38 -12.82
C ASP A 125 -10.98 2.88 -12.81
N ASN A 126 -9.70 2.56 -13.01
CA ASN A 126 -9.24 1.17 -12.96
C ASN A 126 -9.14 0.65 -11.52
N PHE A 127 -8.83 1.52 -10.56
CA PHE A 127 -8.90 1.18 -9.14
C PHE A 127 -10.35 0.91 -8.70
N GLU A 128 -11.34 1.69 -9.14
CA GLU A 128 -12.76 1.43 -8.89
C GLU A 128 -13.22 0.11 -9.51
N LYS A 129 -12.77 -0.23 -10.74
CA LYS A 129 -13.05 -1.55 -11.34
C LYS A 129 -12.48 -2.69 -10.50
N LEU A 130 -11.29 -2.52 -9.92
CA LEU A 130 -10.71 -3.49 -8.99
C LEU A 130 -11.59 -3.66 -7.74
N LEU A 131 -12.06 -2.56 -7.14
CA LEU A 131 -12.98 -2.59 -6.00
C LEU A 131 -14.31 -3.27 -6.36
N ASN A 132 -14.88 -2.96 -7.53
CA ASN A 132 -16.12 -3.54 -8.02
C ASN A 132 -15.99 -5.05 -8.28
N GLY A 133 -14.83 -5.50 -8.77
CA GLY A 133 -14.53 -6.93 -8.91
C GLY A 133 -14.50 -7.66 -7.57
N ALA A 134 -13.92 -7.05 -6.54
CA ALA A 134 -13.94 -7.59 -5.18
C ALA A 134 -15.37 -7.63 -4.61
N ASN A 135 -16.12 -6.53 -4.76
CA ASN A 135 -17.50 -6.46 -4.28
C ASN A 135 -18.43 -7.47 -4.97
N PHE A 136 -18.25 -7.73 -6.27
CA PHE A 136 -18.96 -8.78 -6.97
C PHE A 136 -18.71 -10.16 -6.33
N MET A 137 -17.45 -10.47 -5.98
CA MET A 137 -17.10 -11.71 -5.30
C MET A 137 -17.63 -11.76 -3.86
N ASP A 138 -17.68 -10.63 -3.15
CA ASP A 138 -18.30 -10.54 -1.82
C ASP A 138 -19.80 -10.89 -1.90
N GLN A 139 -20.52 -10.33 -2.87
CA GLN A 139 -21.94 -10.64 -3.09
C GLN A 139 -22.15 -12.11 -3.41
N HIS A 140 -21.31 -12.68 -4.28
CA HIS A 140 -21.35 -14.12 -4.57
C HIS A 140 -21.12 -14.96 -3.31
N PHE A 141 -20.11 -14.64 -2.50
CA PHE A 141 -19.83 -15.35 -1.27
C PHE A 141 -20.98 -15.29 -0.27
N CYS A 142 -21.64 -14.13 -0.11
CA CYS A 142 -22.71 -13.97 0.87
C CYS A 142 -24.04 -14.62 0.46
N THR A 143 -24.31 -14.78 -0.85
CA THR A 143 -25.65 -15.12 -1.35
C THR A 143 -25.74 -16.46 -2.08
N ALA A 144 -24.65 -16.98 -2.64
CA ALA A 144 -24.69 -18.24 -3.38
C ALA A 144 -24.92 -19.45 -2.44
N PRO A 145 -25.75 -20.44 -2.84
CA PRO A 145 -25.84 -21.73 -2.14
C PRO A 145 -24.46 -22.37 -1.95
N LEU A 146 -24.21 -23.02 -0.80
CA LEU A 146 -22.88 -23.49 -0.42
C LEU A 146 -22.25 -24.42 -1.48
N GLU A 147 -23.04 -25.29 -2.09
CA GLU A 147 -22.64 -26.23 -3.14
C GLU A 147 -22.29 -25.57 -4.49
N LYS A 148 -22.55 -24.26 -4.64
CA LYS A 148 -22.16 -23.42 -5.78
C LYS A 148 -21.29 -22.23 -5.37
N ASN A 149 -20.93 -22.15 -4.09
CA ASN A 149 -20.18 -21.04 -3.53
C ASN A 149 -18.67 -21.30 -3.70
N ALA A 150 -18.09 -20.73 -4.74
CA ALA A 150 -16.69 -20.94 -5.12
C ALA A 150 -15.69 -20.78 -3.95
N PRO A 151 -15.69 -19.69 -3.15
CA PRO A 151 -14.81 -19.60 -1.97
C PRO A 151 -15.02 -20.73 -0.94
N VAL A 152 -16.27 -21.14 -0.67
CA VAL A 152 -16.58 -22.24 0.27
C VAL A 152 -16.05 -23.57 -0.24
N ILE A 153 -16.29 -23.87 -1.52
CA ILE A 153 -15.83 -25.12 -2.14
C ILE A 153 -14.30 -25.20 -2.09
N LEU A 154 -13.60 -24.12 -2.46
CA LEU A 154 -12.14 -24.07 -2.38
C LEU A 154 -11.62 -24.24 -0.96
N ALA A 155 -12.27 -23.61 0.03
CA ALA A 155 -11.91 -23.76 1.44
C ALA A 155 -12.10 -25.20 1.93
N LEU A 156 -13.21 -25.85 1.59
CA LEU A 156 -13.48 -27.24 1.98
C LEU A 156 -12.51 -28.24 1.34
N LEU A 157 -12.09 -28.00 0.09
CA LEU A 157 -11.01 -28.77 -0.52
C LEU A 157 -9.69 -28.59 0.24
N GLY A 158 -9.38 -27.37 0.67
CA GLY A 158 -8.23 -27.09 1.53
C GLY A 158 -8.27 -27.89 2.83
N VAL A 159 -9.42 -27.88 3.53
CA VAL A 159 -9.62 -28.68 4.76
C VAL A 159 -9.45 -30.18 4.46
N TRP A 160 -10.01 -30.67 3.36
CA TRP A 160 -9.90 -32.07 2.98
C TRP A 160 -8.45 -32.52 2.81
N TYR A 161 -7.68 -31.80 1.98
CA TYR A 161 -6.29 -32.16 1.72
C TYR A 161 -5.38 -31.94 2.93
N HIS A 162 -5.56 -30.82 3.65
CA HIS A 162 -4.72 -30.52 4.80
C HIS A 162 -5.02 -31.43 5.99
N ASN A 163 -6.29 -31.59 6.36
CA ASN A 163 -6.65 -32.27 7.60
C ASN A 163 -6.68 -33.80 7.45
N LEU A 164 -7.04 -34.33 6.27
CA LEU A 164 -7.16 -35.77 6.08
C LEU A 164 -6.00 -36.37 5.30
N TYR A 165 -5.58 -35.73 4.21
CA TYR A 165 -4.44 -36.21 3.43
C TYR A 165 -3.09 -35.75 3.99
N LYS A 166 -3.09 -34.83 4.96
CA LYS A 166 -1.88 -34.25 5.57
C LYS A 166 -0.92 -33.68 4.52
N ALA A 167 -1.48 -33.13 3.45
CA ALA A 167 -0.70 -32.36 2.50
C ALA A 167 -0.30 -31.03 3.16
N GLU A 168 1.00 -30.75 3.19
CA GLU A 168 1.59 -29.47 3.61
C GLU A 168 1.53 -28.44 2.47
#